data_AF-A0A963RM47-F1
#
_entry.id   AF-A0A963RM47-F1
#
_cell.length_a   1.000
_cell.length_b   1.000
_cell.length_c   1.000
_cell.angle_alpha   90.00
_cell.angle_beta   90.00
_cell.angle_gamma   90.00
#
_symmetry.space_group_name_H-M   'P 1'
#
loop_
_entity.id
_entity.type
_entity.pdbx_description
1 polymer ?
#
loop_
_entity_poly.entity_id
_entity_poly.type
_entity_poly.pdbx_seq_one_letter_code
_entity_poly.pdbx_strand_id
1 'polypeptide(L)' 'VIGMEGDVIVTQELFAFEYLDEGEDGKILGEFRSSGLRPYTLEKARQFGFDQAYLEACL' A
#
# COMPACT_ATOMS: atom_id res chain seq x y z
N VAL A 1 -8.96 2.99 4.21
CA VAL A 1 -9.67 4.29 4.24
C VAL A 1 -9.18 5.08 5.41
N ILE A 2 -8.74 6.32 5.19
CA ILE A 2 -8.23 7.20 6.25
C ILE A 2 -9.23 8.28 6.66
N GLY A 3 -10.23 8.56 5.82
CA GLY A 3 -11.27 9.54 6.13
C GLY A 3 -12.22 9.77 4.96
N MET A 4 -13.01 10.84 5.09
CA MET A 4 -13.91 11.35 4.06
C MET A 4 -13.74 12.87 3.93
N GLU A 5 -13.79 13.38 2.70
CA GLU A 5 -13.93 14.81 2.40
C GLU A 5 -15.26 15.01 1.68
N GLY A 6 -16.28 15.47 2.40
CA GLY A 6 -17.66 15.43 1.91
C GLY A 6 -18.06 14.00 1.57
N ASP A 7 -18.42 13.76 0.31
CA ASP A 7 -18.82 12.44 -0.20
C ASP A 7 -17.64 11.62 -0.79
N VAL A 8 -16.41 12.15 -0.73
CA VAL A 8 -15.23 11.50 -1.30
C VAL A 8 -14.47 10.69 -0.24
N ILE A 9 -14.20 9.42 -0.53
CA ILE A 9 -13.38 8.56 0.33
C ILE A 9 -11.91 8.90 0.14
N VAL A 10 -11.20 9.18 1.23
CA VAL A 10 -9.76 9.41 1.23
C VAL A 10 -9.02 8.12 1.58
N THR A 11 -8.00 7.81 0.78
CA THR A 11 -7.13 6.64 0.95
C THR A 11 -5.69 7.06 1.28
N GLN A 12 -4.91 6.11 1.79
CA GLN A 12 -3.47 6.27 1.98
C GLN A 12 -2.79 5.32 1.01
N GLU A 13 -1.85 5.83 0.23
CA GLU A 13 -1.01 5.01 -0.61
C GLU A 13 0.03 4.30 0.27
N LEU A 14 -0.05 2.97 0.32
CA LEU A 14 0.90 2.12 1.05
C LEU A 14 1.92 1.48 0.12
N PHE A 15 1.52 1.24 -1.13
CA PHE A 15 2.38 0.69 -2.16
C PHE A 15 2.08 1.39 -3.48
N ALA A 16 3.14 1.68 -4.23
CA ALA A 16 3.07 2.17 -5.60
C ALA A 16 3.79 1.17 -6.50
N PHE A 17 3.26 0.95 -7.69
CA PHE A 17 3.95 0.16 -8.70
C PHE A 17 4.96 1.05 -9.44
N GLU A 18 6.23 0.68 -9.40
CA GLU A 18 7.29 1.30 -10.20
C GLU A 18 7.49 0.50 -11.48
N TYR A 19 7.23 1.16 -12.61
CA TYR A 19 7.60 0.65 -13.92
C TYR A 19 9.13 0.63 -14.05
N LEU A 20 9.67 -0.50 -14.50
CA LEU A 20 11.10 -0.67 -14.76
C LEU A 20 11.38 -0.81 -16.26
N ASP A 21 10.65 -1.69 -16.95
CA ASP A 21 10.88 -1.95 -18.38
C ASP A 21 9.67 -2.63 -19.05
N GLU A 22 9.74 -2.86 -20.36
CA GLU A 22 8.76 -3.63 -21.14
C GLU A 22 9.47 -4.74 -21.91
N GLY A 23 9.02 -5.99 -21.70
CA GLY A 23 9.54 -7.16 -22.40
C GLY A 23 9.16 -7.16 -23.89
N GLU A 24 9.88 -7.93 -24.69
CA GLU A 24 9.66 -8.05 -26.15
C GLU A 24 8.24 -8.56 -26.52
N ASP A 25 7.54 -9.19 -25.57
CA ASP A 25 6.16 -9.65 -25.70
C ASP A 25 5.12 -8.62 -25.22
N GLY A 26 5.54 -7.40 -24.90
CA GLY A 26 4.71 -6.29 -24.43
C GLY A 26 4.34 -6.38 -22.95
N LYS A 27 5.01 -7.23 -22.16
CA LYS A 27 4.76 -7.31 -20.71
C LYS A 27 5.52 -6.24 -19.95
N ILE A 28 4.81 -5.52 -19.11
CA ILE A 28 5.41 -4.55 -18.18
C ILE A 28 6.17 -5.31 -17.08
N LEU A 29 7.45 -4.97 -16.94
CA LEU A 29 8.30 -5.34 -15.83
C LEU A 29 8.32 -4.18 -14.84
N GLY A 30 8.09 -4.50 -13.58
CA GLY A 30 8.11 -3.52 -12.51
C GLY A 30 7.96 -4.17 -11.15
N GLU A 31 7.99 -3.35 -10.11
CA GLU A 31 7.89 -3.82 -8.73
C GLU A 31 7.00 -2.91 -7.89
N PHE A 32 6.36 -3.47 -6.87
CA PHE A 32 5.67 -2.66 -5.87
C PHE A 32 6.68 -2.15 -4.85
N ARG A 33 6.77 -0.83 -4.70
CA ARG A 33 7.50 -0.18 -3.61
C ARG A 33 6.56 0.18 -2.50
N SER A 34 6.97 -0.09 -1.27
CA SER A 34 6.30 0.46 -0.10
C SER A 34 6.53 1.97 -0.02
N SER A 35 5.52 2.71 0.45
CA SER A 35 5.65 4.13 0.76
C SER A 35 6.44 4.41 2.04
N GLY A 36 6.80 3.38 2.83
CA GLY A 36 7.53 3.52 4.10
C GLY A 36 6.71 4.19 5.19
N LEU A 37 5.38 4.27 5.02
CA LEU A 37 4.47 4.91 5.95
C LEU A 37 3.84 3.89 6.88
N ARG A 38 3.72 4.24 8.16
CA ARG A 38 2.86 3.51 9.08
C ARG A 38 1.42 3.52 8.56
N PRO A 39 0.77 2.36 8.37
CA PRO A 39 -0.61 2.34 7.93
C PRO A 39 -1.55 2.96 8.94
N TYR A 40 -2.46 3.83 8.49
CA TYR A 40 -3.48 4.43 9.34
C TYR A 40 -4.41 3.38 9.97
N THR A 41 -4.58 2.24 9.30
CA THR A 41 -5.42 1.12 9.74
C THR A 41 -4.68 0.09 10.59
N LEU A 42 -3.46 0.37 11.05
CA LEU A 42 -2.65 -0.56 11.85
C LEU A 42 -3.39 -1.05 13.10
N GLU A 43 -4.07 -0.16 13.80
CA GLU A 43 -4.85 -0.50 15.00
C GLU A 43 -6.01 -1.46 14.70
N LYS A 44 -6.59 -1.38 13.49
CA LYS A 44 -7.61 -2.34 13.06
C LYS A 44 -6.98 -3.70 12.78
N ALA A 45 -5.81 -3.74 12.13
CA ALA A 45 -5.08 -5.00 11.90
C ALA A 45 -4.67 -5.68 13.22
N ARG A 46 -4.36 -4.90 14.25
CA ARG A 46 -4.07 -5.39 15.61
C ARG A 46 -5.23 -6.19 16.20
N GLN A 47 -6.48 -5.81 15.94
CA GLN A 47 -7.67 -6.54 16.41
C GLN A 47 -7.77 -7.96 15.84
N PHE A 48 -7.06 -8.22 14.74
CA PHE A 48 -6.97 -9.54 14.11
C PHE A 48 -5.60 -10.20 14.31
N GLY A 49 -4.69 -9.59 15.09
CA GLY A 49 -3.35 -10.10 15.36
C GLY A 49 -2.35 -9.96 14.20
N PHE A 50 -2.60 -9.04 13.26
CA PHE A 50 -1.75 -8.83 12.07
C PHE A 50 -0.96 -7.52 12.09
N ASP A 51 -0.94 -6.79 13.20
CA ASP A 51 -0.28 -5.49 13.29
C ASP A 51 1.21 -5.55 12.94
N GLN A 52 1.95 -6.51 13.49
CA GLN A 52 3.39 -6.60 13.23
C GLN A 52 3.69 -6.92 11.76
N ALA A 53 3.08 -7.98 11.22
CA ALA A 53 3.27 -8.39 9.84
C ALA A 53 2.83 -7.31 8.84
N TYR A 54 1.75 -6.60 9.16
CA TYR A 54 1.26 -5.50 8.32
C TYR A 54 2.19 -4.29 8.35
N LEU A 55 2.71 -3.93 9.52
CA LEU A 55 3.68 -2.86 9.66
C LEU A 55 4.97 -3.17 8.91
N GLU A 56 5.50 -4.39 9.06
CA GLU A 56 6.73 -4.84 8.39
C GLU A 56 6.60 -4.83 6.86
N ALA A 57 5.44 -5.19 6.31
CA ALA A 57 5.22 -5.10 4.87
C ALA A 57 5.26 -3.66 4.35
N CYS A 58 4.96 -2.67 5.20
CA CYS A 58 4.84 -1.26 4.81
C CYS A 58 6.08 -0.40 5.15
N LEU A 59 7.17 -1.01 5.62
CA LEU A 59 8.42 -0.34 6.00
C LEU A 59 9.60 -0.95 5.23
#